data_AF-W1VHD4-F1
#
_entry.id   AF-W1VHD4-F1
#
_cell.length_a   1.000
_cell.length_b   1.000
_cell.length_c   1.000
_cell.angle_alpha   90.00
_cell.angle_beta   90.00
_cell.angle_gamma   90.00
#
_symmetry.space_group_name_H-M   'P 1'
#
loop_
_entity.id
_entity.type
_entity.pdbx_description
1 polymer ?
#
loop_
_entity_poly.entity_id
_entity_poly.type
_entity_poly.pdbx_seq_one_letter_code
_entity_poly.pdbx_strand_id
1 'polypeptide(L)' 'WEHYLRTRAVSPDALLLNSDSWSVFDAGGHWWVIIVAEPYSTPEGANGWCDAQGISKDDCFAKQISVGGSSKGTTKLR' A
#
# COMPACT_ATOMS: atom_id res chain seq x y z
N TRP A 1 8.71 -4.04 12.16
CA TRP A 1 8.41 -5.47 11.94
C TRP A 1 7.10 -5.90 12.60
N GLU A 2 6.82 -5.53 13.87
CA GLU A 2 5.57 -5.90 14.56
C GLU A 2 4.29 -5.52 13.78
N HIS A 3 4.23 -4.32 13.21
CA HIS A 3 3.09 -3.88 12.39
C HIS A 3 2.84 -4.82 11.21
N TYR A 4 3.91 -5.28 10.54
CA TYR A 4 3.81 -6.23 9.44
C TYR A 4 3.27 -7.58 9.90
N LEU A 5 3.79 -8.14 11.00
CA LEU A 5 3.31 -9.42 11.53
C LEU A 5 1.83 -9.36 11.92
N ARG A 6 1.38 -8.27 12.55
CA ARG A 6 -0.04 -8.08 12.90
C ARG A 6 -0.90 -7.98 11.65
N THR A 7 -0.46 -7.25 10.63
CA THR A 7 -1.17 -7.15 9.35
C THR A 7 -1.26 -8.51 8.68
N ARG A 8 -0.16 -9.26 8.64
CA ARG A 8 -0.12 -10.59 8.03
C ARG A 8 -0.98 -11.63 8.75
N ALA A 9 -1.23 -11.46 10.04
CA ALA A 9 -2.13 -12.34 10.80
C ALA A 9 -3.59 -12.22 10.34
N VAL A 10 -4.01 -11.06 9.82
CA VAL A 10 -5.37 -10.80 9.33
C VAL A 10 -5.48 -10.77 7.81
N SER A 11 -4.38 -10.45 7.12
CA SER A 11 -4.23 -10.43 5.65
C SER A 11 -3.02 -11.29 5.28
N PRO A 12 -3.17 -12.62 5.16
CA PRO A 12 -2.05 -13.56 4.96
C PRO A 12 -1.21 -13.29 3.70
N ASP A 13 -1.82 -12.64 2.72
CA ASP A 13 -1.28 -12.18 1.44
C ASP A 13 -0.46 -10.88 1.55
N ALA A 14 -0.40 -10.25 2.72
CA ALA A 14 0.37 -9.03 2.93
C ALA A 14 1.88 -9.24 2.68
N LEU A 15 2.43 -8.34 1.87
CA LEU A 15 3.82 -8.29 1.46
C LEU A 15 4.55 -7.13 2.15
N LEU A 16 5.85 -7.31 2.40
CA LEU A 16 6.74 -6.24 2.85
C LEU A 16 7.66 -5.86 1.70
N LEU A 17 7.46 -4.67 1.14
CA LEU A 17 8.22 -4.16 0.01
C LEU A 17 9.27 -3.14 0.47
N ASN A 18 10.47 -3.23 -0.09
CA ASN A 18 11.45 -2.14 0.00
C ASN A 18 11.07 -1.08 -1.03
N SER A 19 10.85 0.17 -0.60
CA SER A 19 10.43 1.25 -1.50
C SER A 19 11.45 1.54 -2.61
N ASP A 20 12.75 1.28 -2.38
CA ASP A 20 13.82 1.50 -3.35
C ASP A 20 13.73 0.56 -4.57
N SER A 21 12.98 -0.54 -4.45
CA SER A 21 12.79 -1.50 -5.54
C SER A 21 11.68 -1.11 -6.52
N TRP A 22 10.94 -0.02 -6.28
CA TRP A 22 9.75 0.34 -7.06
C TRP A 22 9.71 1.83 -7.41
N SER A 23 9.66 2.16 -8.71
CA SER A 23 9.66 3.55 -9.21
C SER A 23 8.42 4.36 -8.84
N VAL A 24 7.37 3.71 -8.36
CA VAL A 24 6.12 4.35 -7.97
C VAL A 24 6.22 5.08 -6.62
N PHE A 25 7.27 4.86 -5.83
CA PHE A 25 7.49 5.59 -4.58
C PHE A 25 8.45 6.77 -4.83
N ASP A 26 7.99 7.99 -4.55
CA ASP A 26 8.74 9.23 -4.81
C ASP A 26 9.06 10.06 -3.57
N ALA A 27 8.56 9.69 -2.39
CA ALA A 27 8.80 10.42 -1.15
C ALA A 27 10.25 10.32 -0.59
N GLY A 28 11.22 9.94 -1.44
CA GLY A 28 12.65 9.87 -1.09
C GLY A 28 13.25 8.47 -0.93
N GLY A 29 12.49 7.39 -1.12
CA GLY A 29 12.97 6.01 -0.93
C GLY A 29 13.43 5.68 0.50
N HIS A 30 13.98 4.48 0.68
CA HIS A 30 14.64 4.03 1.91
C HIS A 30 13.72 3.67 3.08
N TRP A 31 12.50 3.21 2.80
CA TRP A 31 11.60 2.70 3.82
C TRP A 31 10.91 1.39 3.39
N TRP A 32 10.31 0.72 4.36
CA TRP A 32 9.53 -0.50 4.11
C TRP A 32 8.05 -0.18 4.07
N VAL A 33 7.36 -0.73 3.07
CA VAL A 33 5.91 -0.56 2.87
C VAL A 33 5.24 -1.91 3.03
N ILE A 34 4.16 -1.95 3.81
CA ILE A 34 3.28 -3.11 3.88
C ILE A 34 2.23 -2.94 2.78
N ILE A 35 2.13 -3.90 1.87
CA ILE A 35 1.09 -3.94 0.83
C ILE A 35 0.19 -5.13 1.12
N VAL A 36 -1.12 -4.89 1.17
CA VAL A 36 -2.11 -5.96 1.12
C VAL A 36 -2.38 -6.27 -0.35
N ALA A 37 -2.26 -7.54 -0.75
CA ALA A 37 -2.24 -7.94 -2.15
C ALA A 37 -3.67 -8.20 -2.69
N GLU A 38 -4.62 -7.35 -2.31
CA GLU A 38 -5.99 -7.32 -2.80
C GLU A 38 -6.09 -6.27 -3.93
N PRO A 39 -6.14 -6.67 -5.21
CA PRO A 39 -6.09 -5.74 -6.32
C PRO A 39 -7.44 -5.06 -6.58
N TYR A 40 -7.40 -3.76 -6.88
CA TYR A 40 -8.58 -2.98 -7.26
C TYR A 40 -8.36 -2.26 -8.60
N SER A 41 -9.43 -2.12 -9.39
CA SER A 41 -9.40 -1.36 -10.64
C SER A 41 -9.44 0.15 -10.44
N THR A 42 -9.85 0.60 -9.25
CA THR A 42 -9.95 2.02 -8.90
C THR A 42 -9.35 2.28 -7.52
N PRO A 43 -8.74 3.45 -7.29
CA PRO A 43 -8.23 3.79 -5.98
C PRO A 43 -9.36 3.98 -4.95
N GLU A 44 -10.58 4.32 -5.37
CA GLU A 44 -11.75 4.36 -4.48
C GLU A 44 -12.10 2.97 -3.95
N GLY A 45 -12.00 1.92 -4.78
CA GLY A 45 -12.22 0.54 -4.35
C GLY A 45 -11.21 0.13 -3.27
N ALA A 46 -9.92 0.44 -3.49
CA ALA A 46 -8.87 0.16 -2.52
C ALA A 46 -9.04 0.94 -1.20
N ASN A 47 -9.40 2.22 -1.29
CA ASN A 47 -9.68 3.03 -0.10
C ASN A 47 -10.92 2.55 0.65
N GLY A 48 -11.97 2.12 -0.06
CA GLY A 48 -13.15 1.52 0.55
C GLY A 48 -12.84 0.21 1.29
N TRP A 49 -11.84 -0.55 0.84
CA TRP A 49 -11.34 -1.69 1.60
C TRP A 49 -10.69 -1.26 2.92
N CYS A 50 -9.85 -0.22 2.91
CA CYS A 50 -9.28 0.33 4.14
C CYS A 50 -10.38 0.73 5.15
N ASP A 51 -11.46 1.35 4.66
CA ASP A 51 -12.62 1.74 5.48
C ASP A 51 -13.34 0.51 6.05
N ALA A 52 -13.58 -0.51 5.21
CA ALA A 52 -14.22 -1.75 5.64
C ALA A 52 -13.42 -2.53 6.69
N GLN A 53 -12.08 -2.44 6.66
CA GLN A 53 -11.20 -3.01 7.68
C GLN A 53 -11.08 -2.13 8.94
N GLY A 54 -11.65 -0.91 8.94
CA GLY A 54 -11.56 0.03 10.06
C GLY A 54 -10.15 0.59 10.27
N ILE A 55 -9.31 0.63 9.24
CA ILE A 55 -7.93 1.12 9.33
C ILE A 55 -7.91 2.64 9.16
N SER A 56 -7.16 3.36 10.00
CA SER A 56 -7.04 4.83 9.93
C SER A 56 -6.49 5.31 8.59
N LYS A 57 -6.93 6.49 8.13
CA LYS A 57 -6.45 7.14 6.90
C LYS A 57 -4.94 7.39 6.90
N ASP A 58 -4.34 7.51 8.08
CA ASP A 58 -2.90 7.69 8.25
C ASP A 58 -2.13 6.36 8.10
N ASP A 59 -2.83 5.22 8.25
CA ASP A 59 -2.26 3.87 8.21
C ASP A 59 -2.57 3.10 6.91
N CYS A 60 -3.61 3.48 6.16
CA CYS A 60 -4.02 2.79 4.93
C CYS A 60 -4.54 3.74 3.86
N PHE A 61 -4.03 3.59 2.64
CA PHE A 61 -4.42 4.35 1.46
C PHE A 61 -4.11 3.58 0.18
N ALA A 62 -4.78 3.96 -0.91
CA ALA A 62 -4.62 3.34 -2.20
C ALA A 62 -3.24 3.62 -2.81
N LYS A 63 -2.58 2.56 -3.24
CA LYS A 63 -1.31 2.60 -3.96
C LYS A 63 -1.36 1.72 -5.21
N GLN A 64 -1.08 2.31 -6.36
CA GLN A 64 -0.81 1.56 -7.59
C GLN A 64 0.65 1.08 -7.58
N ILE A 65 0.83 -0.23 -7.67
CA ILE A 65 2.13 -0.89 -7.67
C ILE A 65 2.48 -1.31 -9.11
N SER A 66 3.61 -0.83 -9.63
CA SER A 66 4.14 -1.22 -10.95
C SER A 66 5.66 -1.22 -10.97
N VAL A 67 6.23 -2.16 -11.74
CA VAL A 67 7.67 -2.21 -12.05
C VAL A 67 7.99 -1.26 -13.21
N GLY A 68 8.01 0.03 -12.92
CA GLY A 68 8.29 1.09 -13.90
C GLY A 68 7.16 2.11 -14.03
N GLY A 69 7.47 3.23 -14.69
CA GLY A 69 6.58 4.39 -14.82
C GLY A 69 6.81 5.45 -13.75
N SER A 70 6.09 6.56 -13.88
CA SER A 70 6.14 7.69 -12.94
C SER A 70 5.37 7.37 -11.65
N SER A 71 5.85 7.87 -10.51
CA SER A 71 5.10 7.91 -9.26
C SER A 71 3.83 8.77 -9.31
N LYS A 72 3.75 9.69 -10.28
CA LYS A 72 2.66 10.65 -10.37
C LYS A 72 1.32 9.93 -10.54
N GLY A 73 0.38 10.20 -9.63
CA GLY A 73 -0.96 9.62 -9.66
C GLY A 73 -1.03 8.18 -9.15
N THR A 74 0.08 7.60 -8.67
CA THR A 74 0.09 6.23 -8.12
C THR A 74 -0.40 6.14 -6.68
N THR A 75 -0.61 7.28 -6.02
CA THR A 75 -1.05 7.36 -4.62
C THR A 75 -2.35 8.15 -4.55
N LYS A 76 -3.37 7.62 -3.87
CA LYS A 76 -4.58 8.37 -3.53
C LYS A 76 -4.91 8.22 -2.05
N LEU A 77 -4.79 9.34 -1.33
CA LEU A 77 -5.14 9.44 0.08
C LEU A 77 -6.67 9.43 0.28
N ARG A 78 -7.10 9.14 1.52
CA ARG A 78 -8.48 9.20 1.99
C ARG A 78 -8.81 10.53 2.64
#